data_AF-A0AAD9KR98-F1
#
_entry.id   AF-A0AAD9KR98-F1
#
_cell.length_a   1.000
_cell.length_b   1.000
_cell.length_c   1.000
_cell.angle_alpha   90.00
_cell.angle_beta   90.00
_cell.angle_gamma   90.00
#
_symmetry.space_group_name_H-M   'P 1'
#
loop_
_entity.id
_entity.type
_entity.pdbx_description
1 polymer ?
#
loop_
_entity_poly.entity_id
_entity_poly.type
_entity_poly.pdbx_seq_one_letter_code
_entity_poly.pdbx_strand_id
1 'polypeptide(L)'
;MELSMTTSSRSFVQDKVSITTCNPGDLVLLCLDEQHDHYVVFTVGTTLHFLHSDCLDALALRTGPGEPRKSWVLAEIVDKEYCQAKKAQNRFKVPVGTKFYRVKAVPWKSRQTVPPTMPPTTSQQKEQQQGT
;
A
#
# COMPACT_ATOMS: atom_id res chain seq x y z
N MET A 1 45.86 -4.65 18.94
CA MET A 1 44.77 -3.66 18.78
C MET A 1 43.88 -4.21 17.67
N GLU A 2 42.81 -4.89 18.05
CA GLU A 2 41.93 -5.64 17.15
C GLU A 2 40.88 -4.67 16.59
N LEU A 3 40.87 -4.46 15.27
CA LEU A 3 39.95 -3.55 14.59
C LEU A 3 38.67 -4.31 14.25
N SER A 4 37.65 -4.20 15.10
CA SER A 4 36.32 -4.75 14.87
C SER A 4 35.65 -4.03 13.69
N MET A 5 35.48 -4.72 12.56
CA MET A 5 34.69 -4.23 11.43
C MET A 5 33.21 -4.27 11.81
N THR A 6 32.59 -3.11 12.01
CA THR A 6 31.14 -2.98 12.10
C THR A 6 30.52 -3.29 10.74
N THR A 7 30.01 -4.52 10.57
CA THR A 7 29.14 -4.86 9.45
C THR A 7 27.81 -4.12 9.64
N SER A 8 27.73 -2.87 9.17
CA SER A 8 26.44 -2.20 8.99
C SER A 8 25.68 -2.96 7.92
N SER A 9 24.85 -3.91 8.33
CA SER A 9 23.76 -4.44 7.54
C SER A 9 22.85 -3.26 7.19
N ARG A 10 23.06 -2.65 6.02
CA ARG A 10 22.06 -1.79 5.39
C ARG A 10 20.83 -2.68 5.19
N SER A 11 19.85 -2.53 6.07
CA SER A 11 18.50 -3.04 5.86
C SER A 11 17.91 -2.28 4.68
N PHE A 12 18.21 -2.77 3.48
CA PHE A 12 17.43 -2.39 2.31
C PHE A 12 15.99 -2.78 2.62
N VAL A 13 15.12 -1.79 2.81
CA VAL A 13 13.68 -2.02 2.84
C VAL A 13 13.32 -2.46 1.42
N GLN A 14 13.38 -3.76 1.16
CA GLN A 14 12.84 -4.31 -0.07
C GLN A 14 11.33 -4.16 0.03
N ASP A 15 10.75 -3.31 -0.83
CA ASP A 15 9.31 -3.24 -1.09
C ASP A 15 8.83 -4.62 -1.61
N LYS A 16 8.68 -5.59 -0.71
CA LYS A 16 8.34 -6.97 -1.04
C LYS A 16 6.86 -7.18 -0.78
N VAL A 17 6.13 -7.44 -1.86
CA VAL A 17 4.71 -7.78 -1.80
C VAL A 17 4.58 -9.23 -1.33
N SER A 18 3.93 -9.44 -0.19
CA SER A 18 3.57 -10.76 0.32
C SER A 18 2.29 -11.24 -0.35
N ILE A 19 2.39 -12.33 -1.12
CA ILE A 19 1.25 -12.99 -1.78
C ILE A 19 0.83 -14.28 -1.07
N THR A 20 1.68 -14.79 -0.17
CA THR A 20 1.43 -16.01 0.62
C THR A 20 0.83 -15.70 1.98
N THR A 21 1.36 -14.68 2.66
CA THR A 21 0.87 -14.17 3.94
C THR A 21 0.22 -12.81 3.74
N CYS A 22 -0.86 -12.57 4.46
CA CYS A 22 -1.62 -11.33 4.44
C CYS A 22 -1.86 -10.89 5.89
N ASN A 23 -0.76 -10.75 6.63
CA ASN A 23 -0.81 -10.32 8.02
C ASN A 23 -0.81 -8.80 8.11
N PRO A 24 -1.35 -8.23 9.21
CA PRO A 24 -1.17 -6.81 9.50
C PRO A 24 0.32 -6.40 9.45
N GLY A 25 0.62 -5.36 8.68
CA GLY A 25 1.98 -4.88 8.39
C GLY A 25 2.60 -5.42 7.10
N ASP A 26 1.99 -6.43 6.47
CA ASP A 26 2.47 -6.94 5.18
C ASP A 26 2.02 -6.04 4.03
N LEU A 27 2.94 -5.77 3.10
CA LEU A 27 2.64 -5.14 1.82
C LEU A 27 1.95 -6.13 0.90
N VAL A 28 0.78 -5.78 0.39
CA VAL A 28 -0.02 -6.63 -0.51
C VAL A 28 -0.43 -5.88 -1.77
N LEU A 29 -0.80 -6.64 -2.80
CA LEU A 29 -1.39 -6.11 -4.02
C LEU A 29 -2.90 -6.27 -3.97
N LEU A 30 -3.63 -5.18 -4.18
CA LEU A 30 -5.07 -5.17 -4.32
C LEU A 30 -5.41 -5.04 -5.80
N CYS A 31 -6.27 -5.91 -6.30
CA CYS A 31 -6.76 -5.88 -7.68
C CYS A 31 -8.27 -5.66 -7.68
N LEU A 32 -8.77 -4.87 -8.64
CA LEU A 32 -10.19 -4.71 -8.86
C LEU A 32 -10.74 -5.97 -9.52
N ASP A 33 -11.74 -6.59 -8.90
CA ASP A 33 -12.50 -7.68 -9.50
C ASP A 33 -13.78 -7.12 -10.12
N GLU A 34 -13.88 -7.14 -11.45
CA GLU A 34 -15.02 -6.60 -12.20
C GLU A 34 -16.31 -7.41 -12.00
N GLN A 35 -16.21 -8.71 -11.66
CA GLN A 35 -17.39 -9.54 -11.43
C GLN A 35 -18.10 -9.12 -10.13
N HIS A 36 -17.30 -8.84 -9.11
CA HIS A 36 -17.80 -8.47 -7.79
C HIS A 36 -17.97 -6.95 -7.65
N ASP A 37 -17.28 -6.14 -8.46
CA ASP A 37 -17.11 -4.69 -8.28
C ASP A 37 -16.43 -4.34 -6.94
N HIS A 38 -15.58 -5.25 -6.45
CA HIS A 38 -14.86 -5.11 -5.19
C HIS A 38 -13.37 -5.29 -5.41
N TYR A 39 -12.56 -4.61 -4.61
CA TYR A 39 -11.13 -4.84 -4.59
C TYR A 39 -10.81 -6.08 -3.75
N VAL A 40 -10.00 -6.98 -4.31
CA VAL A 40 -9.55 -8.22 -3.69
C VAL A 40 -8.04 -8.22 -3.55
N VAL A 41 -7.53 -8.77 -2.46
CA VAL A 41 -6.08 -8.97 -2.30
C VAL A 41 -5.63 -10.12 -3.19
N PHE A 42 -4.60 -9.86 -3.99
CA PHE A 42 -3.92 -10.87 -4.76
C PHE A 42 -3.10 -11.77 -3.83
N THR A 43 -3.63 -12.96 -3.54
CA THR A 43 -2.96 -14.00 -2.77
C THR A 43 -2.96 -15.31 -3.54
N VAL A 44 -1.97 -16.16 -3.29
CA VAL A 44 -1.85 -17.51 -3.88
C VAL A 44 -2.77 -18.51 -3.18
N GLY A 45 -3.52 -18.07 -2.15
CA GLY A 45 -4.47 -18.92 -1.42
C GLY A 45 -5.81 -19.10 -2.15
N THR A 46 -6.54 -20.16 -1.76
CA THR A 46 -7.94 -20.39 -2.19
C THR A 46 -8.94 -19.46 -1.49
N THR A 47 -8.48 -18.67 -0.51
CA THR A 47 -9.36 -17.80 0.28
C THR A 47 -9.36 -16.39 -0.29
N LEU A 48 -10.57 -15.88 -0.55
CA LEU A 48 -10.78 -14.51 -1.01
C LEU A 48 -10.61 -13.52 0.13
N HIS A 49 -9.92 -12.42 -0.15
CA HIS A 49 -9.68 -11.34 0.80
C HIS A 49 -10.24 -10.05 0.19
N PHE A 50 -11.45 -9.67 0.61
CA PHE A 50 -12.11 -8.46 0.14
C PHE A 50 -11.64 -7.25 0.93
N LEU A 51 -11.35 -6.16 0.22
CA LEU A 51 -11.03 -4.89 0.82
C LEU A 51 -12.29 -4.22 1.41
N HIS A 52 -12.15 -3.61 2.57
CA HIS A 52 -13.21 -2.79 3.15
C HIS A 52 -13.50 -1.54 2.30
N SER A 53 -14.78 -1.18 2.13
CA SER A 53 -15.20 -0.01 1.35
C SER A 53 -14.69 1.33 1.89
N ASP A 54 -14.41 1.40 3.19
CA ASP A 54 -13.87 2.59 3.86
C ASP A 54 -12.42 2.86 3.44
N CYS A 55 -11.67 1.81 3.10
CA CYS A 55 -10.30 1.93 2.62
C CYS A 55 -10.24 2.40 1.16
N LEU A 56 -11.32 2.25 0.39
CA LEU A 56 -11.34 2.66 -1.03
C LEU A 56 -11.10 4.16 -1.21
N ASP A 57 -11.64 4.96 -0.30
CA ASP A 57 -11.47 6.41 -0.31
C ASP A 57 -10.04 6.80 0.09
N ALA A 58 -9.54 6.20 1.17
CA ALA A 58 -8.17 6.38 1.64
C ALA A 58 -7.10 5.97 0.60
N LEU A 59 -7.38 4.94 -0.20
CA LEU A 59 -6.51 4.45 -1.27
C LEU A 59 -6.69 5.20 -2.60
N ALA A 60 -7.59 6.19 -2.66
CA ALA A 60 -7.98 6.88 -3.88
C ALA A 60 -8.36 5.90 -5.02
N LEU A 61 -9.02 4.80 -4.64
CA LEU A 61 -9.56 3.78 -5.54
C LEU A 61 -10.99 4.12 -5.99
N ARG A 62 -11.69 4.94 -5.20
CA ARG A 62 -12.92 5.59 -5.67
C ARG A 62 -12.55 6.59 -6.75
N THR A 63 -12.89 6.26 -7.98
CA THR A 63 -12.84 7.18 -9.11
C THR A 63 -14.25 7.68 -9.34
N GLY A 64 -14.37 9.00 -9.53
CA GLY A 64 -15.63 9.62 -9.89
C GLY A 64 -16.10 9.16 -11.27
N PRO A 65 -17.35 9.45 -11.65
CA PRO A 65 -17.83 9.17 -13.00
C PRO A 65 -16.96 9.93 -14.02
N GLY A 66 -16.11 9.20 -14.75
CA GLY A 66 -15.24 9.74 -15.81
C GLY A 66 -13.73 9.58 -15.59
N GLU A 67 -13.27 9.11 -14.42
CA GLU A 67 -11.85 8.81 -14.21
C GLU A 67 -11.55 7.31 -14.37
N PRO A 68 -10.36 6.95 -14.90
CA PRO A 68 -9.96 5.56 -15.03
C PRO A 68 -9.77 4.92 -13.65
N ARG A 69 -10.65 3.97 -13.29
CA ARG A 69 -10.49 3.13 -12.11
C ARG A 69 -9.12 2.47 -12.16
N LYS A 70 -8.33 2.61 -11.09
CA LYS A 70 -7.09 1.85 -10.94
C LYS A 70 -7.43 0.37 -10.83
N SER A 71 -6.99 -0.41 -11.82
CA SER A 71 -7.17 -1.87 -11.83
C SER A 71 -6.42 -2.55 -10.69
N TRP A 72 -5.36 -1.94 -10.17
CA TRP A 72 -4.60 -2.45 -9.04
C TRP A 72 -3.94 -1.34 -8.22
N VAL A 73 -3.64 -1.61 -6.94
CA VAL A 73 -2.88 -0.72 -6.06
C VAL A 73 -2.09 -1.52 -5.02
N LEU A 74 -0.96 -0.98 -4.59
CA LEU A 74 -0.20 -1.50 -3.45
C LEU A 74 -0.70 -0.90 -2.15
N ALA A 75 -0.95 -1.76 -1.15
CA ALA A 75 -1.42 -1.34 0.15
C ALA A 75 -0.84 -2.21 1.25
N GLU A 76 -0.70 -1.64 2.44
CA GLU A 76 -0.31 -2.37 3.64
C GLU A 76 -1.55 -2.85 4.37
N ILE A 77 -1.58 -4.12 4.76
CA ILE A 77 -2.69 -4.66 5.56
C ILE A 77 -2.62 -4.03 6.97
N VAL A 78 -3.72 -3.47 7.42
CA VAL A 78 -3.87 -2.95 8.79
C VAL A 78 -4.58 -3.96 9.66
N ASP A 79 -5.61 -4.58 9.11
CA ASP A 79 -6.48 -5.46 9.87
C ASP A 79 -7.14 -6.49 8.96
N LYS A 80 -7.51 -7.63 9.53
CA LYS A 80 -8.10 -8.75 8.80
C LYS A 80 -9.15 -9.44 9.66
N GLU A 81 -10.38 -9.42 9.16
CA GLU A 81 -11.55 -10.02 9.80
C GLU A 81 -12.01 -11.24 9.03
N TYR A 82 -12.30 -12.35 9.72
CA TYR A 82 -12.83 -13.54 9.09
C TYR A 82 -14.36 -13.49 9.01
N CYS A 83 -14.89 -13.67 7.81
CA CYS A 83 -16.33 -13.62 7.55
C CYS A 83 -16.80 -14.87 6.79
N GLN A 84 -18.08 -15.20 6.95
CA GLN A 84 -18.72 -16.25 6.18
C GLN A 84 -20.02 -15.74 5.58
N ALA A 85 -20.18 -15.97 4.28
CA ALA A 85 -21.40 -15.66 3.56
C ALA A 85 -22.54 -16.56 4.04
N LYS A 86 -23.46 -16.01 4.84
CA LYS A 86 -24.67 -16.74 5.31
C LYS A 86 -25.87 -16.60 4.38
N LYS A 87 -25.90 -15.58 3.51
CA LYS A 87 -26.99 -15.35 2.54
C LYS A 87 -26.45 -15.43 1.10
N ALA A 88 -27.27 -15.94 0.19
CA ALA A 88 -26.90 -16.06 -1.23
C ALA A 88 -26.84 -14.68 -1.92
N GLN A 89 -27.71 -13.75 -1.53
CA GLN A 89 -27.70 -12.37 -2.01
C GLN A 89 -26.91 -11.47 -1.05
N ASN A 90 -25.59 -11.56 -1.11
CA ASN A 90 -24.68 -10.73 -0.31
C ASN A 90 -24.16 -9.54 -1.12
N ARG A 91 -23.81 -8.44 -0.42
CA ARG A 91 -23.18 -7.26 -1.05
C ARG A 91 -21.86 -7.58 -1.74
N PHE A 92 -21.21 -8.68 -1.35
CA PHE A 92 -19.99 -9.20 -1.95
C PHE A 92 -20.23 -10.12 -3.14
N LYS A 93 -21.50 -10.40 -3.53
CA LYS A 93 -21.90 -11.29 -4.64
C LYS A 93 -21.29 -12.71 -4.62
N VAL A 94 -20.79 -13.16 -3.48
CA VAL A 94 -20.22 -14.51 -3.30
C VAL A 94 -21.30 -15.56 -3.01
N PRO A 95 -21.08 -16.84 -3.38
CA PRO A 95 -21.98 -17.95 -3.06
C PRO A 95 -22.19 -18.12 -1.55
N VAL A 96 -23.33 -18.68 -1.17
CA VAL A 96 -23.60 -19.02 0.24
C VAL A 96 -22.62 -20.07 0.74
N GLY A 97 -22.17 -19.93 1.99
CA GLY A 97 -21.17 -20.81 2.59
C GLY A 97 -19.72 -20.43 2.26
N THR A 98 -19.48 -19.52 1.31
CA THR A 98 -18.14 -19.02 0.98
C THR A 98 -17.53 -18.31 2.19
N LYS A 99 -16.33 -18.75 2.56
CA LYS A 99 -15.52 -18.15 3.62
C LYS A 99 -14.58 -17.15 2.96
N PHE A 100 -14.57 -15.94 3.48
CA PHE A 100 -13.73 -14.86 2.96
C PHE A 100 -13.20 -14.02 4.12
N TYR A 101 -12.09 -13.35 3.89
CA TYR A 101 -11.58 -12.37 4.82
C TYR A 101 -11.96 -10.97 4.34
N ARG A 102 -12.31 -10.11 5.28
CA ARG A 102 -12.49 -8.69 5.07
C ARG A 102 -11.28 -7.98 5.63
N VAL A 103 -10.46 -7.41 4.76
CA VAL A 103 -9.22 -6.73 5.15
C VAL A 103 -9.38 -5.23 5.10
N LYS A 104 -8.74 -4.54 6.04
CA LYS A 104 -8.48 -3.10 5.96
C LYS A 104 -7.06 -2.91 5.51
N ALA A 105 -6.86 -2.03 4.55
CA ALA A 105 -5.55 -1.71 4.04
C ALA A 105 -5.39 -0.20 3.89
N VAL A 106 -4.16 0.28 3.96
CA VAL A 106 -3.80 1.68 3.79
C VAL A 106 -2.84 1.83 2.61
N PRO A 107 -2.87 2.98 1.89
CA PRO A 107 -2.00 3.20 0.76
C PRO A 107 -0.54 3.06 1.16
N TRP A 108 0.17 2.16 0.47
CA TRP A 108 1.61 2.02 0.66
C TRP A 108 2.30 3.26 0.09
N LYS A 109 2.97 4.02 0.97
CA LYS A 109 3.87 5.09 0.56
C LYS A 109 5.26 4.47 0.52
N SER A 110 5.80 4.28 -0.68
CA SER A 110 7.23 3.98 -0.82
C SER A 110 7.97 5.06 -0.05
N ARG A 111 8.65 4.65 1.03
CA ARG A 111 9.58 5.51 1.73
C ARG A 111 10.75 5.63 0.76
N GLN A 112 10.61 6.50 -0.24
CA GLN A 112 11.77 7.03 -0.93
C GLN A 112 12.60 7.65 0.18
N THR A 113 13.61 6.90 0.64
CA THR A 113 14.80 7.50 1.21
C THR A 113 15.32 8.41 0.13
N VAL A 114 14.79 9.64 0.09
CA VAL A 114 15.59 10.76 -0.38
C VAL A 114 16.88 10.63 0.43
N PRO A 115 18.05 10.39 -0.21
CA PRO A 115 19.29 10.62 0.52
C PRO A 115 19.19 12.03 1.09
N PRO A 116 19.65 12.30 2.33
CA PRO A 116 19.58 13.64 2.89
C PRO A 116 20.36 14.58 1.98
N THR A 117 19.67 15.23 1.04
CA THR A 117 20.27 16.19 0.14
C THR A 117 20.64 17.37 1.01
N MET A 118 21.92 17.68 0.95
CA MET A 118 22.66 18.62 1.78
C MET A 118 21.94 19.98 1.96
N PRO A 119 22.17 20.68 3.09
CA PRO A 119 21.64 22.03 3.29
C PRO A 119 22.11 22.98 2.18
N PRO A 120 21.31 24.01 1.84
CA PRO A 120 21.70 25.00 0.84
C PRO A 120 22.94 25.76 1.34
N THR A 121 24.06 25.65 0.62
CA THR A 121 25.20 26.55 0.81
C THR A 121 24.77 27.95 0.42
N THR A 122 24.56 28.81 1.42
CA THR A 122 24.49 30.26 1.25
C THR A 122 25.82 30.76 0.71
N SER A 123 25.91 30.91 -0.60
CA SER A 123 26.94 31.73 -1.24
C SER A 123 26.53 33.18 -1.12
N GLN A 124 27.13 33.90 -0.16
CA GLN A 124 27.12 35.35 -0.13
C GLN A 124 27.85 35.87 -1.38
N GLN A 125 27.11 36.44 -2.35
CA GLN A 125 27.70 37.34 -3.32
C GLN A 125 27.55 38.76 -2.79
N LYS A 126 28.67 39.24 -2.25
CA LYS A 126 28.99 40.64 -2.03
C LYS A 126 29.14 41.28 -3.42
N GLU A 127 28.24 42.17 -3.80
CA GLU A 127 28.53 43.13 -4.88
C GLU A 127 28.16 44.54 -4.42
N GLN A 128 29.13 45.41 -4.60
CA GLN A 128 29.30 46.74 -4.04
C GLN A 128 29.18 47.74 -5.20
N GLN A 129 28.74 48.97 -4.89
CA GLN A 129 28.93 50.22 -5.67
C GLN A 129 28.01 50.39 -6.89
N GLN A 130 27.55 51.57 -7.32
CA GLN A 130 27.69 53.01 -7.01
C GLN A 130 26.50 53.67 -7.76
N GLY A 131 25.83 54.74 -7.34
CA GLY A 131 26.38 56.00 -6.89
C GLY A 131 26.77 56.86 -8.09
N THR A 132 25.81 57.49 -8.77
CA THR A 132 26.00 58.77 -9.49
C THR A 132 24.70 59.54 -9.48
#